data_AF-V9LIZ0-F1
#
_entry.id   AF-V9LIZ0-F1
#
_cell.length_a   1.000
_cell.length_b   1.000
_cell.length_c   1.000
_cell.angle_alpha   90.00
_cell.angle_beta   90.00
_cell.angle_gamma   90.00
#
_symmetry.space_group_name_H-M   'P 1'
#
loop_
_entity.id
_entity.type
_entity.pdbx_description
1 polymer ?
#
loop_
_entity_poly.entity_id
_entity_poly.type
_entity_poly.pdbx_seq_one_letter_code
_entity_poly.pdbx_strand_id
1 'polypeptide(L)'
;TDRETTTTTNCITLMFKGSEMMKKVEHFYTRNSGRLCGYTPKDNYRNEDYLLSGMRETSISIRVTSCNFVMPWKELTEYQRNSMQQKYSDGCECEIIPCYSKPCKPSRHWETQCIWELENSRSGQRYDYRACLKTSSGTCKWD
;
A
#
# COMPACT_ATOMS: atom_id res chain seq x y z
N THR A 1 11.90 -26.12 2.53
CA THR A 1 10.68 -25.26 2.59
C THR A 1 11.03 -24.14 3.52
N ASP A 2 11.66 -23.11 2.99
CA ASP A 2 12.47 -22.21 3.81
C ASP A 2 11.66 -20.94 4.09
N ARG A 3 10.83 -21.03 5.12
CA ARG A 3 10.11 -19.90 5.69
C ARG A 3 10.94 -19.39 6.87
N GLU A 4 11.52 -18.20 6.75
CA GLU A 4 12.06 -17.51 7.91
C GLU A 4 10.92 -16.82 8.64
N THR A 5 10.71 -17.23 9.88
CA THR A 5 9.83 -16.54 10.81
C THR A 5 10.67 -15.50 11.54
N THR A 6 10.67 -14.26 11.07
CA THR A 6 11.24 -13.16 11.86
C THR A 6 10.27 -12.87 13.00
N THR A 7 10.48 -13.52 14.14
CA THR A 7 9.70 -13.28 15.37
C THR A 7 10.18 -12.00 16.03
N THR A 8 9.98 -10.87 15.37
CA THR A 8 10.03 -9.57 16.04
C THR A 8 8.67 -9.39 16.68
N THR A 9 8.61 -9.16 17.99
CA THR A 9 7.37 -8.73 18.67
C THR A 9 7.00 -7.36 18.11
N ASN A 10 6.31 -7.35 16.97
CA ASN A 10 5.88 -6.14 16.30
C ASN A 10 4.65 -5.62 17.03
N CYS A 11 4.79 -4.50 17.74
CA CYS A 11 3.65 -3.81 18.34
C CYS A 11 2.84 -3.14 17.23
N ILE A 12 1.69 -3.70 16.88
CA ILE A 12 0.73 -3.02 16.02
C ILE A 12 0.05 -1.94 16.83
N THR A 13 0.31 -0.68 16.46
CA THR A 13 -0.25 0.50 17.11
C THR A 13 -1.63 0.86 16.57
N LEU A 14 -1.84 0.67 15.26
CA LEU A 14 -3.10 1.00 14.58
C LEU A 14 -3.32 0.08 13.37
N MET A 15 -4.59 -0.26 13.10
CA MET A 15 -5.01 -1.03 11.94
C MET A 15 -6.05 -0.23 11.14
N PHE A 16 -5.70 0.19 9.93
CA PHE A 16 -6.59 0.95 9.05
C PHE A 16 -7.60 0.09 8.28
N LYS A 17 -7.26 -1.19 8.05
CA LYS A 17 -8.09 -2.14 7.29
C LYS A 17 -7.85 -3.57 7.78
N GLY A 18 -8.90 -4.39 7.81
CA GLY A 18 -8.81 -5.82 8.10
C GLY A 18 -9.09 -6.20 9.56
N SER A 19 -9.41 -5.24 10.43
CA SER A 19 -9.73 -5.49 11.85
C SER A 19 -10.98 -6.35 12.04
N GLU A 20 -11.90 -6.29 11.07
CA GLU A 20 -13.09 -7.13 10.98
C GLU A 20 -12.76 -8.61 10.72
N MET A 21 -11.62 -8.90 10.07
CA MET A 21 -11.19 -10.25 9.72
C MET A 21 -10.07 -10.78 10.62
N MET A 22 -9.27 -9.88 11.23
CA MET A 22 -8.12 -10.21 12.05
C MET A 22 -8.12 -9.34 13.31
N LYS A 23 -8.53 -9.91 14.44
CA LYS A 23 -8.54 -9.21 15.74
C LYS A 23 -7.12 -8.96 16.29
N LYS A 24 -6.15 -9.73 15.81
CA LYS A 24 -4.74 -9.67 16.20
C LYS A 24 -3.88 -10.15 15.04
N VAL A 25 -2.69 -9.57 14.89
CA VAL A 25 -1.64 -10.10 14.03
C VAL A 25 -0.45 -10.40 14.93
N GLU A 26 0.03 -11.62 14.85
CA GLU A 26 1.16 -12.11 15.64
C GLU A 26 2.42 -12.20 14.79
N HIS A 27 2.26 -12.46 13.49
CA HIS A 27 3.37 -12.75 12.60
C HIS A 27 3.25 -12.03 11.25
N PHE A 28 4.37 -11.50 10.80
CA PHE A 28 4.58 -11.09 9.41
C PHE A 28 5.49 -12.09 8.74
N TYR A 29 5.05 -12.64 7.61
CA TYR A 29 5.81 -13.61 6.84
C TYR A 29 6.33 -13.00 5.56
N THR A 30 7.56 -13.33 5.21
CA THR A 30 8.15 -12.96 3.92
C THR A 30 9.05 -14.07 3.40
N ARG A 31 9.46 -13.97 2.13
CA ARG A 31 10.41 -14.91 1.55
C ARG A 31 11.83 -14.56 2.03
N ASN A 32 12.68 -15.56 2.15
CA ASN A 32 14.07 -15.42 2.61
C ASN A 32 15.04 -14.79 1.58
N SER A 33 14.54 -14.35 0.42
CA SER A 33 15.39 -13.80 -0.63
C SER A 33 14.66 -12.72 -1.41
N GLY A 34 15.33 -11.59 -1.67
CA GLY A 34 14.82 -10.54 -2.55
C GLY A 34 14.50 -11.04 -3.96
N ARG A 35 15.19 -12.10 -4.46
CA ARG A 35 14.87 -12.75 -5.75
C ARG A 35 13.48 -13.39 -5.76
N LEU A 36 12.97 -13.76 -4.60
CA LEU A 36 11.62 -14.31 -4.41
C LEU A 36 10.65 -13.26 -3.86
N CYS A 37 10.96 -11.97 -4.06
CA CYS A 37 10.21 -10.84 -3.51
C CYS A 37 10.19 -10.83 -1.97
N GLY A 38 11.22 -11.38 -1.33
CA GLY A 38 11.45 -11.28 0.10
C GLY A 38 11.68 -9.84 0.52
N TYR A 39 10.99 -9.43 1.58
CA TYR A 39 11.20 -8.15 2.22
C TYR A 39 12.22 -8.34 3.34
N THR A 40 13.39 -7.72 3.20
CA THR A 40 14.35 -7.65 4.30
C THR A 40 14.12 -6.35 5.04
N PRO A 41 13.70 -6.42 6.31
CA PRO A 41 13.66 -5.25 7.16
C PRO A 41 15.08 -4.59 7.18
N LYS A 42 15.21 -3.28 6.88
CA LYS A 42 16.41 -2.51 7.27
C LYS A 42 16.75 -2.69 8.76
N ASP A 43 18.02 -2.79 9.12
CA ASP A 43 18.50 -3.26 10.44
C ASP A 43 18.01 -2.48 11.69
N ASN A 44 17.21 -1.42 11.55
CA ASN A 44 16.82 -0.49 12.62
C ASN A 44 15.30 -0.23 12.77
N TYR A 45 14.39 -1.21 12.60
CA TYR A 45 12.96 -1.02 13.03
C TYR A 45 12.77 -0.73 14.52
N ARG A 46 13.87 -0.62 15.27
CA ARG A 46 13.85 -0.22 16.67
C ARG A 46 13.51 1.27 16.72
N ASN A 47 12.38 1.59 17.36
CA ASN A 47 11.92 2.93 17.70
C ASN A 47 11.33 3.79 16.55
N GLU A 48 10.93 3.19 15.43
CA GLU A 48 10.19 3.91 14.37
C GLU A 48 8.91 3.18 13.99
N ASP A 49 7.82 3.93 13.81
CA ASP A 49 6.57 3.41 13.26
C ASP A 49 6.67 3.26 11.75
N TYR A 50 6.06 2.20 11.22
CA TYR A 50 5.98 1.92 9.79
C TYR A 50 4.52 1.70 9.38
N LEU A 51 4.16 2.22 8.21
CA LEU A 51 2.98 1.73 7.52
C LEU A 51 3.37 0.49 6.71
N LEU A 52 2.56 -0.55 6.82
CA LEU A 52 2.76 -1.80 6.11
C LEU A 52 1.42 -2.27 5.51
N SER A 53 1.43 -2.55 4.21
CA SER A 53 0.38 -3.33 3.55
C SER A 53 0.82 -4.77 3.31
N GLY A 54 -0.13 -5.68 3.25
CA GLY A 54 0.15 -7.09 3.06
C GLY A 54 -1.11 -7.88 2.77
N MET A 55 -0.91 -9.16 2.46
CA MET A 55 -2.00 -10.09 2.21
C MET A 55 -2.21 -10.96 3.44
N ARG A 56 -3.45 -11.12 3.87
CA ARG A 56 -3.79 -12.08 4.93
C ARG A 56 -3.38 -13.49 4.50
N GLU A 57 -2.60 -14.17 5.33
CA GLU A 57 -2.19 -15.56 5.11
C GLU A 57 -2.99 -16.50 6.01
N THR A 58 -3.17 -16.15 7.29
CA THR A 58 -3.99 -16.89 8.26
C THR A 58 -4.87 -15.94 9.08
N SER A 59 -5.55 -16.41 10.13
CA SER A 59 -6.29 -15.54 11.07
C SER A 59 -5.40 -14.62 11.90
N ILE A 60 -4.10 -14.92 12.00
CA ILE A 60 -3.14 -14.22 12.88
C ILE A 60 -1.86 -13.79 12.14
N SER A 61 -1.80 -13.95 10.82
CA SER A 61 -0.59 -13.64 10.06
C SER A 61 -0.83 -13.00 8.72
N ILE A 62 0.12 -12.14 8.35
CA ILE A 62 0.12 -11.36 7.11
C ILE A 62 1.39 -11.68 6.32
N ARG A 63 1.24 -11.98 5.04
CA ARG A 63 2.33 -12.10 4.08
C ARG A 63 2.70 -10.73 3.51
N VAL A 64 3.97 -10.38 3.62
CA VAL A 64 4.58 -9.14 3.16
C VAL A 64 5.68 -9.47 2.17
N THR A 65 5.76 -8.70 1.10
CA THR A 65 6.74 -8.86 0.02
C THR A 65 7.43 -7.52 -0.25
N SER A 66 8.54 -7.55 -0.98
CA SER A 66 9.22 -6.33 -1.43
C SER A 66 8.38 -5.45 -2.37
N CYS A 67 7.27 -5.96 -2.89
CA CYS A 67 6.33 -5.21 -3.74
C CYS A 67 5.22 -4.53 -2.94
N ASN A 68 5.05 -4.88 -1.66
CA ASN A 68 4.05 -4.22 -0.81
C ASN A 68 4.46 -2.79 -0.45
N PHE A 69 3.48 -2.00 -0.06
CA PHE A 69 3.73 -0.65 0.45
C PHE A 69 4.23 -0.79 1.88
N VAL A 70 5.54 -0.61 2.07
CA VAL A 70 6.17 -0.56 3.39
C VAL A 70 7.03 0.68 3.47
N MET A 71 6.68 1.61 4.35
CA MET A 71 7.30 2.92 4.45
C MET A 71 7.35 3.40 5.91
N PRO A 72 8.43 4.06 6.36
CA PRO A 72 8.45 4.74 7.65
C PRO A 72 7.29 5.73 7.76
N TRP A 73 6.58 5.74 8.88
CA TRP A 73 5.42 6.61 9.10
C TRP A 73 5.75 8.10 8.95
N LYS A 74 6.99 8.48 9.32
CA LYS A 74 7.53 9.83 9.19
C LYS A 74 7.77 10.28 7.73
N GLU A 75 7.92 9.35 6.80
CA GLU A 75 8.16 9.63 5.38
C GLU A 75 6.85 9.82 4.60
N LEU A 76 5.71 9.42 5.16
CA LEU A 76 4.40 9.67 4.58
C LEU A 76 4.11 11.17 4.57
N THR A 77 3.41 11.64 3.55
CA THR A 77 2.83 12.99 3.58
C THR A 77 1.66 13.05 4.56
N GLU A 78 1.32 14.25 5.01
CA GLU A 78 0.10 14.45 5.81
C GLU A 78 -1.15 14.01 5.04
N TYR A 79 -1.20 14.29 3.74
CA TYR A 79 -2.29 13.86 2.86
C TYR A 79 -2.44 12.33 2.85
N GLN A 80 -1.33 11.58 2.71
CA GLN A 80 -1.35 10.12 2.74
C GLN A 80 -1.86 9.59 4.08
N ARG A 81 -1.36 10.12 5.21
CA ARG A 81 -1.81 9.72 6.55
C ARG A 81 -3.31 9.96 6.75
N ASN A 82 -3.82 11.12 6.36
CA ASN A 82 -5.24 11.46 6.48
C ASN A 82 -6.10 10.60 5.54
N SER A 83 -5.63 10.39 4.31
CA SER A 83 -6.35 9.61 3.29
C SER A 83 -6.50 8.14 3.64
N MET A 84 -5.59 7.55 4.43
CA MET A 84 -5.74 6.17 4.93
C MET A 84 -6.99 5.96 5.76
N GLN A 85 -7.41 6.98 6.51
CA GLN A 85 -8.61 6.91 7.36
C GLN A 85 -9.87 7.36 6.61
N GLN A 86 -9.72 8.29 5.66
CA GLN A 86 -10.86 9.05 5.15
C GLN A 86 -11.19 8.82 3.68
N LYS A 87 -10.20 8.53 2.82
CA LYS A 87 -10.37 8.62 1.35
C LYS A 87 -10.08 7.33 0.61
N TYR A 88 -9.04 6.59 0.98
CA TYR A 88 -8.60 5.44 0.18
C TYR A 88 -9.63 4.30 0.12
N SER A 89 -10.48 4.16 1.13
CA SER A 89 -11.60 3.20 1.08
C SER A 89 -12.61 3.58 0.02
N ASP A 90 -12.98 4.87 -0.08
CA ASP A 90 -13.96 5.38 -1.04
C ASP A 90 -13.46 5.27 -2.49
N GLY A 91 -12.14 5.29 -2.67
CA GLY A 91 -11.49 5.09 -3.97
C GLY A 91 -11.37 3.63 -4.40
N CYS A 92 -11.74 2.64 -3.58
CA CYS A 92 -11.53 1.22 -3.92
C CYS A 92 -12.39 0.73 -5.11
N GLU A 93 -13.45 1.45 -5.47
CA GLU A 93 -14.23 1.19 -6.71
C GLU A 93 -13.56 1.73 -7.97
N CYS A 94 -12.54 2.58 -7.81
CA CYS A 94 -11.75 3.14 -8.89
C CYS A 94 -10.44 2.39 -9.08
N GLU A 95 -9.96 2.33 -10.32
CA GLU A 95 -8.70 1.68 -10.65
C GLU A 95 -7.64 2.71 -11.07
N ILE A 96 -6.46 2.63 -10.45
CA ILE A 96 -5.32 3.48 -10.82
C ILE A 96 -4.48 2.74 -11.86
N ILE A 97 -4.34 3.33 -13.05
CA ILE A 97 -3.56 2.75 -14.15
C ILE A 97 -2.20 3.43 -14.25
N PRO A 98 -1.10 2.73 -13.95
CA PRO A 98 0.23 3.30 -14.12
C PRO A 98 0.56 3.47 -15.60
N CYS A 99 1.06 4.65 -15.96
CA CYS A 99 1.58 4.98 -17.27
C CYS A 99 3.10 5.13 -17.20
N TYR A 100 3.81 4.14 -17.75
CA TYR A 100 5.28 4.05 -17.71
C TYR A 100 5.98 4.76 -18.88
N SER A 101 5.27 5.02 -19.98
CA SER A 101 5.81 5.68 -21.16
C SER A 101 4.76 6.58 -21.81
N LYS A 102 5.18 7.78 -22.21
CA LYS A 102 4.34 8.73 -22.94
C LYS A 102 4.33 8.40 -24.44
N PRO A 103 3.21 8.59 -25.16
CA PRO A 103 1.91 9.04 -24.65
C PRO A 103 1.17 7.95 -23.88
N CYS A 104 0.48 8.32 -22.79
CA CYS A 104 -0.36 7.39 -22.04
C CYS A 104 -1.55 6.98 -22.91
N LYS A 105 -1.73 5.68 -23.11
CA LYS A 105 -2.85 5.18 -23.91
C LYS A 105 -4.16 5.45 -23.17
N PRO A 106 -5.19 5.98 -23.84
CA PRO A 106 -6.51 6.12 -23.25
C PRO A 106 -7.05 4.75 -22.86
N SER A 107 -7.65 4.66 -21.68
CA SER A 107 -8.25 3.42 -21.24
C SER A 107 -9.62 3.19 -21.88
N ARG A 108 -9.92 1.92 -22.18
CA ARG A 108 -11.29 1.49 -22.53
C ARG A 108 -12.29 1.70 -21.40
N HIS A 109 -11.83 1.85 -20.15
CA HIS A 109 -12.64 2.06 -18.95
C HIS A 109 -12.30 3.40 -18.27
N TRP A 110 -12.16 4.46 -19.06
CA TRP A 110 -11.77 5.79 -18.57
C TRP A 110 -12.71 6.33 -17.47
N GLU A 111 -13.98 5.92 -17.48
CA GLU A 111 -14.97 6.33 -16.47
C GLU A 111 -14.64 5.81 -15.08
N THR A 112 -13.98 4.66 -14.94
CA THR A 112 -13.68 4.05 -13.65
C THR A 112 -12.20 4.08 -13.30
N GLN A 113 -11.40 4.85 -14.05
CA GLN A 113 -9.95 4.79 -13.97
C GLN A 113 -9.28 6.15 -13.89
N CYS A 114 -8.25 6.23 -13.06
CA CYS A 114 -7.33 7.37 -13.02
C CYS A 114 -5.97 6.98 -13.57
N ILE A 115 -5.50 7.68 -14.59
CA ILE A 115 -4.14 7.46 -15.13
C ILE A 115 -3.11 8.08 -14.19
N TRP A 116 -2.16 7.27 -13.74
CA TRP A 116 -1.00 7.71 -12.98
C TRP A 116 0.23 7.79 -13.88
N GLU A 117 0.54 9.00 -14.35
CA GLU A 117 1.80 9.28 -15.04
C GLU A 117 2.97 9.15 -14.07
N LEU A 118 3.82 8.17 -14.30
CA LEU A 118 5.04 7.96 -13.52
C LEU A 118 6.13 8.85 -14.09
N GLU A 119 6.28 10.05 -13.54
CA GLU A 119 7.35 10.98 -13.90
C GLU A 119 8.69 10.48 -13.34
N ASN A 120 9.36 9.58 -14.07
CA ASN A 120 10.71 9.05 -13.80
C ASN A 120 10.95 8.44 -12.39
N SER A 121 9.94 8.37 -11.53
CA SER A 121 10.04 7.88 -10.16
C SER A 121 8.67 7.39 -9.64
N ARG A 122 8.69 6.62 -8.54
CA ARG A 122 7.46 6.21 -7.82
C ARG A 122 6.84 7.36 -7.01
N SER A 123 7.55 8.46 -6.85
CA SER A 123 7.16 9.66 -6.10
C SER A 123 6.70 10.76 -7.06
N GLY A 124 5.85 11.68 -6.58
CA GLY A 124 5.32 12.75 -7.42
C GLY A 124 3.93 13.19 -6.96
N GLN A 125 3.44 14.31 -7.50
CA GLN A 125 2.24 15.00 -7.00
C GLN A 125 1.02 14.08 -6.81
N ARG A 126 0.77 13.16 -7.75
CA ARG A 126 -0.34 12.20 -7.65
C ARG A 126 -0.15 11.13 -6.59
N TYR A 127 1.08 10.67 -6.38
CA TYR A 127 1.42 9.68 -5.36
C TYR A 127 1.37 10.29 -3.95
N ASP A 128 1.86 11.51 -3.83
CA ASP A 128 2.07 12.18 -2.54
C ASP A 128 0.81 12.90 -2.03
N TYR A 129 -0.03 13.43 -2.93
CA TYR A 129 -1.08 14.40 -2.57
C TYR A 129 -2.42 14.20 -3.29
N ARG A 130 -2.67 13.04 -3.92
CA ARG A 130 -3.96 12.77 -4.58
C ARG A 130 -4.52 11.41 -4.21
N ALA A 131 -5.83 11.28 -4.34
CA ALA A 131 -6.56 10.01 -4.33
C ALA A 131 -7.40 9.89 -5.60
N CYS A 132 -7.56 8.68 -6.13
CA CYS A 132 -8.50 8.41 -7.22
C CYS A 132 -9.85 8.07 -6.62
N LEU A 133 -10.83 8.96 -6.75
CA LEU A 133 -12.13 8.86 -6.08
C LEU A 133 -13.28 8.87 -7.08
N LYS A 134 -14.36 8.16 -6.73
CA LYS A 134 -15.60 8.16 -7.49
C LYS A 134 -16.36 9.45 -7.23
N THR A 135 -16.71 10.16 -8.29
CA THR A 135 -17.51 11.38 -8.22
C THR A 135 -19.00 11.07 -8.16
N SER A 136 -19.82 12.06 -7.81
CA SER A 136 -21.30 11.95 -7.85
C SER A 136 -21.85 11.57 -9.23
N SER A 137 -21.11 11.86 -10.30
CA SER A 137 -21.45 11.46 -11.68
C SER A 137 -21.18 9.97 -11.99
N GLY A 138 -20.60 9.22 -11.05
CA GLY A 138 -20.20 7.83 -11.24
C GLY A 138 -18.82 7.65 -11.87
N THR A 139 -18.17 8.73 -12.33
CA THR A 139 -16.82 8.69 -12.91
C THR A 139 -15.72 8.84 -11.86
N CYS A 140 -14.55 8.23 -12.06
CA CYS A 140 -13.37 8.29 -11.20
C CYS A 140 -12.39 9.39 -11.64
N LYS A 141 -11.93 10.21 -10.69
CA LYS A 141 -11.00 11.32 -10.95
C LYS A 141 -10.00 11.49 -9.81
N TRP A 142 -8.87 12.13 -10.11
CA TRP A 142 -7.90 12.55 -9.10
C TRP A 142 -8.46 13.73 -8.30
N ASP A 143 -8.44 13.63 -6.97
CA ASP A 143 -8.81 14.66 -5.98
C ASP A 143 -7.60 15.07 -5.13
#